data_AF-A0A852P162-F1
#
_entry.id   AF-A0A852P162-F1
#
_cell.length_a   1.000
_cell.length_b   1.000
_cell.length_c   1.000
_cell.angle_alpha   90.00
_cell.angle_beta   90.00
_cell.angle_gamma   90.00
#
_symmetry.space_group_name_H-M   'P 1'
#
loop_
_entity.id
_entity.type
_entity.pdbx_description
1 polymer ?
#
loop_
_entity_poly.entity_id
_entity_poly.type
_entity_poly.pdbx_seq_one_letter_code
_entity_poly.pdbx_strand_id
1 'polypeptide(L)'
;RKHTVNLDNKTADVTVEPLTLEMGFQFELHVTISGKKINVSDIPELALPEDWMRDKLELNFYKTKQGGGGEIENVTYNQQSRTAVITFRKPG
;
A
#
# COMPACT_ATOMS: atom_id res chain seq x y z
N ARG A 1 43.20 12.18 -5.15
CA ARG A 1 44.19 13.28 -5.36
C ARG A 1 44.67 13.72 -3.98
N LYS A 2 45.98 13.93 -3.79
CA LYS A 2 46.54 14.37 -2.50
C LYS A 2 46.38 15.89 -2.38
N HIS A 3 45.81 16.36 -1.27
CA HIS A 3 45.54 17.77 -0.99
C HIS A 3 46.17 18.13 0.35
N THR A 4 46.83 19.27 0.45
CA THR A 4 47.35 19.79 1.72
C THR A 4 46.40 20.85 2.24
N VAL A 5 45.88 20.66 3.45
CA VAL A 5 44.95 21.58 4.10
C VAL A 5 45.67 22.29 5.24
N ASN A 6 45.49 23.60 5.35
CA ASN A 6 46.03 24.41 6.43
C ASN A 6 45.02 24.47 7.58
N LEU A 7 45.45 24.06 8.77
CA LEU A 7 44.71 24.06 10.02
C LEU A 7 45.37 25.08 10.96
N ASP A 8 45.23 26.35 10.62
CA ASP A 8 45.73 27.58 11.26
C ASP A 8 47.23 27.60 11.60
N ASN A 9 47.67 26.68 12.46
CA ASN A 9 49.03 26.56 12.95
C ASN A 9 49.74 25.27 12.48
N LYS A 10 49.07 24.40 11.70
CA LYS A 10 49.65 23.14 11.17
C LYS A 10 49.07 22.82 9.80
N THR A 11 49.83 22.13 8.97
CA THR A 11 49.34 21.60 7.69
C THR A 11 49.19 20.08 7.76
N ALA A 12 48.13 19.56 7.15
CA ALA A 12 47.89 18.13 7.05
C ALA A 12 47.66 17.74 5.58
N ASP A 13 48.31 16.65 5.17
CA ASP A 13 48.08 16.03 3.87
C ASP A 13 46.89 15.08 3.98
N VAL A 14 45.86 15.32 3.17
CA VAL A 14 44.67 14.48 3.06
C VAL A 14 44.55 13.92 1.66
N THR A 15 44.04 12.69 1.58
CA THR A 15 43.70 12.06 0.31
C THR A 15 42.19 11.93 0.26
N VAL A 16 41.58 12.49 -0.78
CA VAL A 16 40.16 12.28 -1.04
C VAL A 16 40.01 11.01 -1.86
N GLU A 17 39.26 10.05 -1.33
CA GLU A 17 38.82 8.85 -2.03
C GLU A 17 37.31 8.92 -2.24
N PRO A 18 36.81 8.71 -3.48
CA PRO A 18 35.38 8.67 -3.73
C PRO A 18 34.79 7.42 -3.08
N LEU A 19 33.79 7.62 -2.22
CA LEU A 19 32.98 6.52 -1.69
C LEU A 19 31.87 6.21 -2.72
N THR A 20 31.95 5.04 -3.33
CA THR A 20 30.85 4.54 -4.15
C THR A 20 29.75 4.06 -3.22
N LEU A 21 28.76 4.91 -2.98
CA LEU A 21 27.49 4.47 -2.38
C LEU A 21 26.74 3.72 -3.47
N GLU A 22 26.45 2.43 -3.25
CA GLU A 22 25.50 1.73 -4.12
C GLU A 22 24.16 2.46 -4.03
N MET A 23 23.70 2.99 -5.18
CA MET A 23 22.41 3.67 -5.24
C MET A 23 21.34 2.73 -4.69
N GLY A 24 20.67 3.15 -3.61
CA GLY A 24 19.47 2.50 -3.12
C GLY A 24 18.49 2.32 -4.28
N PHE A 25 17.99 1.11 -4.42
CA PHE A 25 17.09 0.66 -5.48
C PHE A 25 16.04 1.73 -5.84
N GLN A 26 16.02 2.10 -7.12
CA GLN A 26 14.96 2.92 -7.69
C GLN A 26 13.72 2.03 -7.84
N PHE A 27 12.67 2.30 -7.06
CA PHE A 27 11.37 1.68 -7.29
C PHE A 27 10.43 2.72 -7.92
N GLU A 28 9.75 2.32 -8.99
CA GLU A 28 8.71 3.11 -9.63
C GLU A 28 7.38 2.43 -9.36
N LEU A 29 6.57 3.02 -8.47
CA LEU A 29 5.26 2.48 -8.11
C LEU A 29 4.21 2.94 -9.13
N HIS A 30 3.92 2.10 -10.12
CA HIS A 30 2.77 2.27 -10.99
C HIS A 30 1.48 1.92 -10.23
N VAL A 31 0.85 2.91 -9.59
CA VAL A 31 -0.47 2.72 -8.96
C VAL A 31 -1.55 2.80 -10.03
N THR A 32 -2.17 1.65 -10.35
CA THR A 32 -3.43 1.63 -11.09
C THR A 32 -4.58 1.62 -10.08
N ILE A 33 -5.42 2.65 -10.11
CA ILE A 33 -6.67 2.64 -9.34
C ILE A 33 -7.61 1.67 -10.06
N SER A 34 -7.84 0.50 -9.48
CA SER A 34 -8.80 -0.45 -10.04
C SER A 34 -10.21 0.14 -9.90
N GLY A 35 -10.85 0.47 -11.02
CA GLY A 35 -12.27 0.86 -11.01
C GLY A 35 -13.21 -0.25 -10.52
N LYS A 36 -12.71 -1.49 -10.36
CA LYS A 36 -13.50 -2.69 -10.00
C LYS A 36 -13.27 -3.20 -8.58
N LYS A 37 -12.23 -2.77 -7.86
CA LYS A 37 -11.88 -3.35 -6.55
C LYS A 37 -11.75 -2.28 -5.50
N ILE A 38 -12.34 -2.55 -4.34
CA ILE A 38 -12.15 -1.74 -3.13
C ILE A 38 -11.65 -2.62 -1.99
N ASN A 39 -10.83 -2.02 -1.13
CA ASN A 39 -10.40 -2.60 0.12
C ASN A 39 -11.23 -1.98 1.25
N VAL A 40 -11.78 -2.84 2.11
CA VAL A 40 -12.51 -2.45 3.31
C VAL A 40 -11.68 -2.87 4.51
N SER A 41 -11.32 -1.90 5.36
CA SER A 41 -10.59 -2.12 6.62
C SER A 41 -11.51 -1.95 7.83
N ASP A 42 -10.97 -2.26 9.01
CA ASP A 42 -11.61 -2.01 10.30
C ASP A 42 -12.96 -2.71 10.47
N ILE A 43 -13.16 -3.82 9.77
CA ILE A 43 -14.40 -4.62 9.83
C ILE A 43 -14.61 -5.08 11.27
N PRO A 44 -15.81 -4.88 11.88
CA PRO A 44 -16.04 -5.21 13.28
C PRO A 44 -15.86 -6.70 13.53
N GLU A 45 -15.20 -7.03 14.64
CA GLU A 45 -15.06 -8.40 15.11
C GLU A 45 -16.37 -8.83 15.78
N LEU A 46 -17.19 -9.54 15.00
CA LEU A 46 -18.45 -10.10 15.45
C LEU A 46 -18.29 -11.62 15.53
N ALA A 47 -18.96 -12.26 16.50
CA ALA A 47 -19.04 -13.72 16.60
C ALA A 47 -19.97 -14.30 15.52
N LEU A 48 -19.64 -14.04 14.25
CA LEU A 48 -20.35 -14.51 13.07
C LEU A 48 -19.46 -15.50 12.31
N PRO A 49 -20.04 -16.54 11.69
CA PRO A 49 -19.34 -17.35 10.72
C PRO A 49 -18.79 -16.49 9.57
N GLU A 50 -17.67 -16.91 9.00
CA GLU A 50 -17.00 -16.18 7.91
C GLU A 50 -17.93 -15.94 6.71
N ASP A 51 -18.69 -16.97 6.32
CA ASP A 51 -19.67 -16.88 5.23
C ASP A 51 -20.74 -15.82 5.49
N TRP A 52 -21.19 -15.69 6.74
CA TRP A 52 -22.17 -14.67 7.10
C TRP A 52 -21.58 -13.26 7.04
N MET A 53 -20.31 -13.09 7.42
CA MET A 53 -19.63 -11.81 7.27
C MET A 53 -19.51 -11.43 5.79
N ARG A 54 -19.15 -12.38 4.94
CA ARG A 54 -19.09 -12.19 3.48
C ARG A 54 -20.44 -11.77 2.91
N ASP A 55 -21.53 -12.46 3.29
CA ASP A 55 -22.89 -12.11 2.86
C ASP A 55 -23.30 -10.70 3.29
N LYS A 56 -22.96 -10.29 4.53
CA LYS A 56 -23.24 -8.93 5.02
C LYS A 56 -22.45 -7.88 4.26
N LEU A 57 -21.18 -8.13 3.97
CA LEU A 57 -20.37 -7.24 3.14
C LEU A 57 -20.99 -7.13 1.74
N GLU A 58 -21.33 -8.24 1.10
CA GLU A 58 -21.96 -8.23 -0.22
C GLU A 58 -23.23 -7.38 -0.25
N LEU A 59 -24.15 -7.59 0.71
CA LEU A 59 -25.41 -6.84 0.79
C LEU A 59 -25.23 -5.32 0.97
N ASN A 60 -24.21 -4.90 1.72
CA ASN A 60 -23.92 -3.49 1.97
C ASN A 60 -23.43 -2.79 0.69
N PHE A 61 -22.60 -3.46 -0.11
CA PHE A 61 -22.00 -2.87 -1.31
C PHE A 61 -22.77 -3.17 -2.59
N TYR A 62 -23.77 -4.04 -2.56
CA TYR A 62 -24.67 -4.31 -3.69
C TYR A 62 -25.55 -3.11 -4.06
N LYS A 63 -25.91 -2.25 -3.10
CA LYS A 63 -26.87 -1.15 -3.33
C LYS A 63 -26.19 0.11 -3.89
N THR A 64 -26.57 0.47 -5.11
CA THR A 64 -26.06 1.65 -5.84
C THR A 64 -26.55 3.01 -5.29
N LYS A 65 -27.60 3.03 -4.47
CA LYS A 65 -28.31 4.27 -4.07
C LYS A 65 -27.49 5.24 -3.20
N GLN A 66 -26.34 4.83 -2.67
CA GLN A 66 -25.45 5.69 -1.88
C GLN A 66 -24.11 6.00 -2.59
N GLY A 67 -24.08 5.89 -3.93
CA GLY A 67 -23.04 6.52 -4.76
C GLY A 67 -21.72 5.76 -4.92
N GLY A 68 -21.59 4.56 -4.36
CA GLY A 68 -20.36 3.73 -4.51
C GLY A 68 -20.57 2.23 -4.54
N GLY A 69 -21.82 1.76 -4.60
CA GLY A 69 -22.16 0.33 -4.71
C GLY A 69 -22.32 -0.13 -6.15
N GLY A 70 -22.43 -1.45 -6.36
CA GLY A 70 -22.57 -2.05 -7.69
C GLY A 70 -22.77 -3.56 -7.62
N GLU A 71 -23.06 -4.20 -8.75
CA GLU A 71 -23.18 -5.66 -8.82
C GLU A 71 -21.85 -6.32 -8.42
N ILE A 72 -21.90 -7.22 -7.45
CA ILE A 72 -20.72 -7.85 -6.86
C ILE A 72 -20.34 -9.10 -7.68
N GLU A 73 -19.04 -9.23 -7.96
CA GLU A 73 -18.43 -10.42 -8.54
C GLU A 73 -17.94 -11.36 -7.45
N ASN A 74 -17.25 -10.81 -6.44
CA ASN A 74 -16.72 -11.58 -5.32
C ASN A 74 -16.45 -10.67 -4.11
N VAL A 75 -16.55 -11.26 -2.92
CA VAL A 75 -16.05 -10.70 -1.66
C VAL A 75 -14.97 -11.64 -1.15
N THR A 76 -13.80 -11.16 -0.75
CA THR A 76 -12.81 -11.96 -0.02
C THR A 76 -12.62 -11.34 1.34
N TYR A 77 -12.95 -12.07 2.42
CA TYR A 77 -12.81 -11.59 3.78
C TYR A 77 -11.64 -12.29 4.47
N ASN A 78 -10.90 -11.55 5.28
CA ASN A 78 -9.87 -12.08 6.16
C ASN A 78 -10.18 -11.62 7.59
N GLN A 79 -10.55 -12.58 8.43
CA GLN A 79 -10.89 -12.31 9.83
C GLN A 79 -9.68 -11.88 10.66
N GLN A 80 -8.50 -12.45 10.41
CA GLN A 80 -7.28 -12.16 11.17
C GLN A 80 -6.82 -10.71 10.97
N SER A 81 -6.87 -10.21 9.73
CA SER A 81 -6.51 -8.82 9.43
C SER A 81 -7.70 -7.86 9.50
N ARG A 82 -8.93 -8.35 9.72
CA ARG A 82 -10.18 -7.57 9.72
C ARG A 82 -10.35 -6.73 8.45
N THR A 83 -10.00 -7.31 7.31
CA THR A 83 -10.07 -6.67 5.99
C THR A 83 -10.88 -7.49 5.00
N ALA A 84 -11.51 -6.82 4.03
CA ALA A 84 -12.11 -7.47 2.88
C ALA A 84 -11.72 -6.79 1.57
N VAL A 85 -11.67 -7.58 0.50
CA VAL A 85 -11.58 -7.10 -0.87
C VAL A 85 -12.91 -7.35 -1.54
N ILE A 86 -13.54 -6.29 -2.03
CA ILE A 86 -14.81 -6.37 -2.76
C ILE A 86 -14.51 -6.12 -4.23
N THR A 87 -14.93 -7.06 -5.07
CA THR A 87 -14.78 -6.97 -6.53
C THR A 87 -16.14 -6.75 -7.16
N PHE A 88 -16.29 -5.67 -7.90
CA PHE A 88 -17.48 -5.33 -8.67
C PHE A 88 -17.39 -5.91 -10.09
N ARG A 89 -18.51 -6.38 -10.63
CA ARG A 89 -18.57 -6.91 -12.01
C ARG A 89 -18.20 -5.85 -13.05
N LYS A 90 -18.62 -4.61 -12.81
CA LYS A 90 -18.38 -3.45 -13.68
C LYS A 90 -17.59 -2.39 -12.93
N PRO A 91 -16.66 -1.69 -13.61
CA PRO A 91 -16.01 -0.55 -13.01
C PRO A 91 -17.02 0.57 -12.76
N GLY A 92 -16.81 1.34 -11.70
CA GLY A 92 -17.58 2.55 -11.37
C GLY A 92 -17.26 3.74 -12.27
#